data_AF-A0A356TP59-F1
#
_entry.id   AF-A0A356TP59-F1
#
_cell.length_a   1.000
_cell.length_b   1.000
_cell.length_c   1.000
_cell.angle_alpha   90.00
_cell.angle_beta   90.00
_cell.angle_gamma   90.00
#
_symmetry.space_group_name_H-M   'P 1'
#
loop_
_entity.id
_entity.type
_entity.pdbx_description
1 polymer ?
#
loop_
_entity_poly.entity_id
_entity_poly.type
_entity_poly.pdbx_seq_one_letter_code
_entity_poly.pdbx_strand_id
1 'polypeptide(L)'
;MKETIMTRLYSPALALAIVAVVAGCGAGTTRRFPLRQVMWTDDDRRPFAPQPRTTFNPYIWDAVDHTVFRQASELFTYELDREALNVNAVDEVADSSWFTNRIGRHPMTADELALGPCASLAQPPFPWRVVRGKSDGSSPGAVIEAADGRRYVFKVDFRQPERATAADVIATRILHAIGYFVPCNQVVFFEPGDVVIDSSATMRGAPYGPEQLAALVAASGRAPDGRRRASLSLFVEGVPLGGWRFEGRRGDDPNDVVDHQHRRETRGMYVASSWLNHVDSRAENNMSVWMESGGGQGHVRHYVLDAGDTFGISWHEDALVRRLGHSHYLDLQHALEDFVTLGIAERPWTNPARREG
;
A
#
# COMPACT_ATOMS: atom_id res chain seq x y z
N MET A 1 65.30 -21.96 44.43
CA MET A 1 63.85 -21.86 44.13
C MET A 1 63.70 -21.07 42.84
N LYS A 2 63.20 -21.72 41.79
CA LYS A 2 62.98 -21.13 40.47
C LYS A 2 61.61 -20.44 40.50
N GLU A 3 61.56 -19.12 40.35
CA GLU A 3 60.33 -18.42 39.98
C GLU A 3 60.35 -18.15 38.48
N THR A 4 59.38 -18.77 37.79
CA THR A 4 59.18 -18.70 36.35
C THR A 4 58.34 -17.47 36.05
N ILE A 5 58.95 -16.43 35.48
CA ILE A 5 58.23 -15.30 34.90
C ILE A 5 57.58 -15.79 33.60
N MET A 6 56.27 -16.06 33.64
CA MET A 6 55.46 -16.27 32.44
C MET A 6 55.22 -14.92 31.75
N THR A 7 56.09 -14.57 30.80
CA THR A 7 55.81 -13.55 29.80
C THR A 7 54.69 -14.08 28.90
N ARG A 8 53.45 -13.64 29.13
CA ARG A 8 52.35 -13.85 28.18
C ARG A 8 52.69 -13.07 26.91
N LEU A 9 53.19 -13.76 25.89
CA LEU A 9 53.18 -13.25 24.53
C LEU A 9 51.71 -12.98 24.17
N TYR A 10 51.34 -11.70 24.08
CA TYR A 10 50.12 -11.31 23.40
C TYR A 10 50.26 -11.76 21.95
N SER A 11 49.41 -12.70 21.55
CA SER A 11 49.42 -13.30 20.22
C SER A 11 49.30 -12.19 19.17
N PRO A 12 50.13 -12.16 18.11
CA PRO A 12 50.06 -11.15 17.05
C PRO A 12 48.68 -11.06 16.39
N ALA A 13 47.87 -12.13 16.50
CA ALA A 13 46.47 -12.16 16.10
C ALA A 13 45.57 -11.17 16.87
N LEU A 14 45.84 -10.93 18.16
CA LEU A 14 45.05 -9.99 18.96
C LEU A 14 45.36 -8.53 18.58
N ALA A 15 46.63 -8.23 18.30
CA ALA A 15 47.03 -6.91 17.80
C ALA A 15 46.47 -6.65 16.40
N LEU A 16 46.46 -7.66 15.52
CA LEU A 16 45.87 -7.56 14.18
C LEU A 16 44.33 -7.37 14.24
N ALA A 17 43.65 -8.07 15.15
CA ALA A 17 42.22 -7.90 15.38
C ALA A 17 41.87 -6.50 15.91
N ILE A 18 42.68 -5.94 16.82
CA ILE A 18 42.48 -4.57 17.32
C ILE A 18 42.72 -3.55 16.21
N VAL A 19 43.75 -3.73 15.36
CA VAL A 19 43.99 -2.84 14.20
C VAL A 19 42.85 -2.93 13.17
N ALA A 20 42.29 -4.11 12.92
CA ALA A 20 41.14 -4.28 12.03
C ALA A 20 39.87 -3.61 12.58
N VAL A 21 39.63 -3.68 13.89
CA VAL A 21 38.50 -3.01 14.55
C VAL A 21 38.67 -1.48 14.54
N VAL A 22 39.88 -0.97 14.77
CA VAL A 22 40.14 0.48 14.77
C VAL A 22 40.14 1.06 13.34
N ALA A 23 40.64 0.31 12.34
CA ALA A 23 40.56 0.70 10.94
C ALA A 23 39.13 0.66 10.38
N GLY A 24 38.28 -0.25 10.88
CA GLY A 24 36.87 -0.35 10.50
C GLY A 24 36.00 0.83 10.98
N CYS A 25 36.38 1.47 12.09
CA CYS A 25 35.65 2.63 12.62
C CYS A 25 36.08 3.99 12.03
N GLY A 26 37.18 4.03 11.27
CA GLY A 26 37.76 5.28 10.72
C GLY A 26 37.28 5.69 9.33
N ALA A 27 36.54 4.82 8.62
CA ALA A 27 36.03 5.10 7.26
C ALA A 27 34.64 5.74 7.23
N GLY A 28 34.16 6.24 8.38
CA GLY A 28 33.08 7.21 8.40
C GLY A 28 33.61 8.52 7.85
N THR A 29 33.61 8.66 6.52
CA THR A 29 33.65 9.99 5.90
C THR A 29 32.63 10.82 6.67
N THR A 30 33.06 11.90 7.31
CA THR A 30 32.12 12.90 7.82
C THR A 30 31.18 13.20 6.67
N ARG A 31 29.94 12.69 6.72
CA ARG A 31 28.94 12.90 5.67
C ARG A 31 28.70 14.40 5.68
N ARG A 32 29.44 15.12 4.84
CA ARG A 32 29.22 16.54 4.64
C ARG A 32 27.83 16.60 4.04
N PHE A 33 26.90 17.24 4.73
CA PHE A 33 25.61 17.56 4.16
C PHE A 33 25.87 18.21 2.80
N PRO A 34 25.21 17.73 1.73
CA PRO A 34 25.41 18.33 0.43
C PRO A 34 25.11 19.83 0.55
N LEU A 35 26.05 20.67 0.12
CA LEU A 35 25.90 22.13 0.08
C LEU A 35 24.98 22.51 -1.09
N ARG A 36 23.75 22.00 -1.06
CA ARG A 36 22.71 22.24 -2.06
C ARG A 36 21.48 22.74 -1.33
N GLN A 37 20.72 23.62 -1.97
CA GLN A 37 19.45 24.08 -1.42
C GLN A 37 18.50 22.87 -1.25
N VAL A 38 17.81 22.83 -0.11
CA VAL A 38 16.83 21.78 0.13
C VAL A 38 15.62 22.00 -0.77
N MET A 39 15.35 21.02 -1.63
CA MET A 39 14.14 20.96 -2.45
C MET A 39 13.00 20.41 -1.58
N TRP A 40 12.03 21.27 -1.24
CA TRP A 40 10.84 20.86 -0.50
C TRP A 40 9.64 20.54 -1.41
N THR A 41 9.70 20.98 -2.66
CA THR A 41 8.64 20.75 -3.65
C THR A 41 9.29 20.32 -4.96
N ASP A 42 8.85 19.19 -5.47
CA ASP A 42 9.15 18.73 -6.82
C ASP A 42 8.10 19.31 -7.78
N ASP A 43 8.56 19.76 -8.95
CA ASP A 43 7.75 20.42 -9.95
C ASP A 43 7.31 19.42 -11.04
N ASP A 44 6.85 18.25 -10.60
CA ASP A 44 6.34 17.14 -11.41
C ASP A 44 4.83 17.27 -11.69
N ARG A 45 4.26 18.46 -11.42
CA ARG A 45 2.85 18.80 -11.65
C ARG A 45 2.66 19.81 -12.77
N ARG A 46 3.70 19.99 -13.61
CA ARG A 46 3.65 20.89 -14.76
C ARG A 46 2.55 20.44 -15.71
N PRO A 47 1.59 21.33 -16.05
CA PRO A 47 0.55 21.00 -17.01
C PRO A 47 1.15 20.64 -18.38
N PHE A 48 0.75 19.52 -18.94
CA PHE A 48 1.11 19.09 -20.28
C PHE A 48 -0.11 18.60 -21.06
N ALA A 49 0.07 18.36 -22.35
CA ALA A 49 -0.92 17.75 -23.23
C ALA A 49 -0.19 16.92 -24.31
N PRO A 50 -0.82 15.86 -24.87
CA PRO A 50 -2.18 15.40 -24.58
C PRO A 50 -2.29 14.61 -23.25
N GLN A 51 -3.52 14.37 -22.79
CA GLN A 51 -3.78 13.44 -21.68
C GLN A 51 -3.18 12.05 -22.00
N PRO A 52 -2.48 11.42 -21.05
CA PRO A 52 -1.94 10.08 -21.20
C PRO A 52 -3.01 9.00 -21.44
N ARG A 53 -2.62 7.85 -22.00
CA ARG A 53 -3.55 6.76 -22.33
C ARG A 53 -3.92 5.94 -21.08
N THR A 54 -5.18 5.55 -20.94
CA THR A 54 -5.57 4.58 -19.91
C THR A 54 -4.82 3.27 -20.12
N THR A 55 -4.18 2.79 -19.07
CA THR A 55 -3.36 1.59 -19.06
C THR A 55 -4.10 0.50 -18.30
N PHE A 56 -4.06 -0.73 -18.82
CA PHE A 56 -4.62 -1.89 -18.14
C PHE A 56 -3.48 -2.79 -17.67
N ASN A 57 -3.48 -3.13 -16.37
CA ASN A 57 -2.57 -4.13 -15.82
C ASN A 57 -3.33 -5.45 -15.76
N PRO A 58 -2.96 -6.48 -16.53
CA PRO A 58 -3.67 -7.75 -16.50
C PRO A 58 -3.37 -8.51 -15.20
N TYR A 59 -4.40 -8.77 -14.39
CA TYR A 59 -4.33 -9.52 -13.12
C TYR A 59 -3.43 -10.75 -13.15
N ILE A 60 -3.64 -11.63 -14.13
CA ILE A 60 -2.92 -12.90 -14.23
C ILE A 60 -1.44 -12.63 -14.52
N TRP A 61 -1.13 -11.64 -15.35
CA TRP A 61 0.25 -11.32 -15.68
C TRP A 61 0.97 -10.66 -14.49
N ASP A 62 0.34 -9.71 -13.82
CA ASP A 62 0.87 -9.06 -12.61
C ASP A 62 1.18 -10.08 -11.52
N ALA A 63 0.26 -11.02 -11.28
CA ALA A 63 0.45 -12.11 -10.34
C ALA A 63 1.62 -13.02 -10.75
N VAL A 64 1.67 -13.51 -11.99
CA VAL A 64 2.74 -14.42 -12.44
C VAL A 64 4.11 -13.72 -12.42
N ASP A 65 4.18 -12.48 -12.87
CA ASP A 65 5.42 -11.70 -12.91
C ASP A 65 6.00 -11.52 -11.51
N HIS A 66 5.22 -10.97 -10.58
CA HIS A 66 5.71 -10.68 -9.23
C HIS A 66 5.94 -11.91 -8.36
N THR A 67 5.21 -13.02 -8.61
CA THR A 67 5.31 -14.23 -7.78
C THR A 67 6.27 -15.28 -8.30
N VAL A 68 6.57 -15.28 -9.60
CA VAL A 68 7.42 -16.30 -10.23
C VAL A 68 8.62 -15.66 -10.90
N PHE A 69 8.40 -14.80 -11.90
CA PHE A 69 9.49 -14.29 -12.73
C PHE A 69 10.41 -13.35 -11.98
N ARG A 70 9.87 -12.40 -11.21
CA ARG A 70 10.66 -11.46 -10.42
C ARG A 70 11.50 -12.17 -9.37
N GLN A 71 10.92 -13.13 -8.64
CA GLN A 71 11.65 -13.93 -7.65
C GLN A 71 12.78 -14.75 -8.30
N ALA A 72 12.54 -15.28 -9.49
CA ALA A 72 13.56 -15.99 -10.25
C ALA A 72 14.64 -15.04 -10.83
N SER A 73 14.27 -13.84 -11.28
CA SER A 73 15.22 -12.87 -11.81
C SER A 73 16.07 -12.26 -10.71
N GLU A 74 15.49 -11.91 -9.56
CA GLU A 74 16.19 -11.35 -8.39
C GLU A 74 17.34 -12.25 -7.92
N LEU A 75 17.20 -13.58 -8.05
CA LEU A 75 18.29 -14.53 -7.76
C LEU A 75 19.55 -14.27 -8.61
N PHE A 76 19.37 -13.81 -9.84
CA PHE A 76 20.45 -13.53 -10.80
C PHE A 76 20.71 -12.03 -10.99
N THR A 77 19.84 -11.17 -10.46
CA THR A 77 20.00 -9.72 -10.50
C THR A 77 20.91 -9.30 -9.37
N TYR A 78 22.14 -8.94 -9.72
CA TYR A 78 23.01 -8.18 -8.84
C TYR A 78 22.74 -6.69 -9.06
N GLU A 79 21.80 -6.10 -8.31
CA GLU A 79 21.69 -4.65 -8.24
C GLU A 79 22.80 -4.10 -7.33
N LEU A 80 23.56 -3.13 -7.83
CA LEU A 80 24.46 -2.37 -6.98
C LEU A 80 23.62 -1.55 -6.00
N ASP A 81 23.95 -1.63 -4.71
CA ASP A 81 23.35 -0.79 -3.67
C ASP A 81 23.35 0.67 -4.12
N ARG A 82 22.16 1.21 -4.32
CA ARG A 82 21.94 2.57 -4.81
C ARG A 82 20.95 3.31 -3.91
N GLU A 83 21.32 4.52 -3.51
CA GLU A 83 20.41 5.44 -2.84
C GLU A 83 19.22 5.82 -3.75
N ALA A 84 18.11 6.23 -3.13
CA ALA A 84 16.97 6.71 -3.91
C ALA A 84 17.35 7.99 -4.68
N LEU A 85 16.81 8.16 -5.88
CA LEU A 85 17.24 9.23 -6.79
C LEU A 85 16.55 10.57 -6.53
N ASN A 86 15.38 10.56 -5.88
CA ASN A 86 14.53 11.74 -5.68
C ASN A 86 14.52 12.24 -4.22
N VAL A 87 15.65 12.11 -3.53
CA VAL A 87 15.82 12.70 -2.19
C VAL A 87 16.43 14.10 -2.29
N ASN A 88 16.04 14.97 -1.37
CA ASN A 88 16.59 16.31 -1.28
C ASN A 88 17.92 16.33 -0.50
N ALA A 89 18.48 17.53 -0.29
CA ALA A 89 19.78 17.72 0.37
C ALA A 89 19.85 17.22 1.84
N VAL A 90 18.73 16.82 2.45
CA VAL A 90 18.66 16.27 3.81
C VAL A 90 18.12 14.83 3.86
N ASP A 91 18.14 14.12 2.73
CA ASP A 91 17.62 12.74 2.57
C ASP A 91 16.08 12.61 2.76
N GLU A 92 15.34 13.71 2.56
CA GLU A 92 13.88 13.76 2.64
C GLU A 92 13.23 13.77 1.24
N VAL A 93 11.95 13.38 1.17
CA VAL A 93 11.16 13.43 -0.07
C VAL A 93 10.47 14.79 -0.19
N ALA A 94 10.57 15.40 -1.37
CA ALA A 94 9.90 16.65 -1.70
C ALA A 94 8.42 16.42 -2.05
N ASP A 95 7.55 17.40 -1.77
CA ASP A 95 6.14 17.34 -2.12
C ASP A 95 5.95 17.34 -3.64
N SER A 96 5.20 16.37 -4.16
CA SER A 96 5.13 16.04 -5.59
C SER A 96 3.73 15.51 -5.97
N SER A 97 3.58 15.02 -7.19
CA SER A 97 2.38 14.30 -7.66
C SER A 97 2.25 12.87 -7.08
N TRP A 98 3.28 12.39 -6.37
CA TRP A 98 3.33 11.07 -5.74
C TRP A 98 3.12 11.11 -4.23
N PHE A 99 3.58 12.17 -3.58
CA PHE A 99 3.71 12.22 -2.12
C PHE A 99 3.63 13.66 -1.60
N THR A 100 3.12 13.82 -0.38
CA THR A 100 3.21 15.07 0.38
C THR A 100 3.71 14.73 1.77
N ASN A 101 4.84 15.29 2.18
CA ASN A 101 5.42 15.01 3.49
C ASN A 101 4.59 15.71 4.59
N ARG A 102 3.56 15.02 5.09
CA ARG A 102 2.61 15.56 6.08
C ARG A 102 3.20 15.43 7.49
N ILE A 103 3.01 14.29 8.15
CA ILE A 103 3.42 14.10 9.56
C ILE A 103 4.93 14.27 9.78
N GLY A 104 5.75 14.01 8.76
CA GLY A 104 7.21 14.19 8.83
C GLY A 104 7.66 15.66 8.79
N ARG A 105 6.83 16.59 8.31
CA ARG A 105 7.12 18.04 8.30
C ARG A 105 6.39 18.79 9.40
N HIS A 106 5.16 18.38 9.69
CA HIS A 106 4.28 19.05 10.64
C HIS A 106 3.58 18.00 11.49
N PRO A 107 3.68 18.07 12.83
CA PRO A 107 2.90 17.20 13.70
C PRO A 107 1.41 17.32 13.37
N MET A 108 0.74 16.18 13.23
CA MET A 108 -0.71 16.12 13.02
C MET A 108 -1.41 15.86 14.36
N THR A 109 -2.49 16.58 14.61
CA THR A 109 -3.40 16.34 15.74
C THR A 109 -4.19 15.05 15.55
N ALA A 110 -4.78 14.55 16.64
CA ALA A 110 -5.66 13.37 16.57
C ALA A 110 -6.86 13.59 15.63
N ASP A 111 -7.40 14.81 15.58
CA ASP A 111 -8.52 15.17 14.72
C ASP A 111 -8.11 15.20 13.23
N GLU A 112 -6.92 15.71 12.90
CA GLU A 112 -6.38 15.66 11.53
C GLU A 112 -6.09 14.23 11.09
N LEU A 113 -5.57 13.38 11.98
CA LEU A 113 -5.36 11.96 11.71
C LEU A 113 -6.69 11.21 11.51
N ALA A 114 -7.72 11.53 12.31
CA ALA A 114 -9.05 10.95 12.17
C ALA A 114 -9.74 11.41 10.88
N LEU A 115 -9.58 12.68 10.51
CA LEU A 115 -10.10 13.23 9.26
C LEU A 115 -9.41 12.61 8.03
N GLY A 116 -8.08 12.49 8.07
CA GLY A 116 -7.28 11.95 6.98
C GLY A 116 -7.53 12.69 5.66
N PRO A 117 -7.71 11.99 4.53
CA PRO A 117 -7.98 12.62 3.23
C PRO A 117 -9.41 13.14 3.06
N CYS A 118 -10.29 12.99 4.05
CA CYS A 118 -11.69 13.37 3.95
C CYS A 118 -11.91 14.87 4.18
N ALA A 119 -12.87 15.47 3.48
CA ALA A 119 -13.28 16.85 3.75
C ALA A 119 -14.12 16.99 5.03
N SER A 120 -14.77 15.90 5.46
CA SER A 120 -15.61 15.84 6.66
C SER A 120 -15.73 14.40 7.16
N LEU A 121 -15.99 14.24 8.46
CA LEU A 121 -16.33 12.95 9.08
C LEU A 121 -17.84 12.62 9.01
N ALA A 122 -18.66 13.53 8.49
CA ALA A 122 -20.06 13.26 8.24
C ALA A 122 -20.22 12.17 7.17
N GLN A 123 -21.19 11.28 7.38
CA GLN A 123 -21.52 10.27 6.38
C GLN A 123 -22.19 10.90 5.15
N PRO A 124 -21.99 10.33 3.95
CA PRO A 124 -22.68 10.79 2.75
C PRO A 124 -24.21 10.71 2.90
N PRO A 125 -24.97 11.68 2.37
CA PRO A 125 -26.41 11.74 2.55
C PRO A 125 -27.13 10.62 1.79
N PHE A 126 -28.20 10.12 2.40
CA PHE A 126 -29.13 9.15 1.80
C PHE A 126 -30.08 9.82 0.79
N PRO A 127 -30.69 9.04 -0.13
CA PRO A 127 -30.49 7.61 -0.34
C PRO A 127 -29.16 7.31 -1.03
N TRP A 128 -28.64 6.10 -0.82
CA TRP A 128 -27.49 5.57 -1.54
C TRP A 128 -27.96 4.70 -2.70
N ARG A 129 -27.75 5.17 -3.92
CA ARG A 129 -28.22 4.51 -5.13
C ARG A 129 -27.15 3.60 -5.71
N VAL A 130 -27.38 2.29 -5.74
CA VAL A 130 -26.48 1.32 -6.40
C VAL A 130 -26.53 1.55 -7.91
N VAL A 131 -25.40 1.94 -8.50
CA VAL A 131 -25.26 2.18 -9.95
C VAL A 131 -24.53 1.05 -10.67
N ARG A 132 -23.74 0.24 -9.93
CA ARG A 132 -23.02 -0.91 -10.50
C ARG A 132 -22.69 -1.93 -9.41
N GLY A 133 -22.89 -3.22 -9.67
CA GLY A 133 -22.41 -4.28 -8.79
C GLY A 133 -20.90 -4.49 -8.93
N LYS A 134 -20.20 -4.74 -7.82
CA LYS A 134 -18.77 -5.07 -7.84
C LYS A 134 -18.61 -6.52 -8.28
N SER A 135 -17.89 -6.74 -9.38
CA SER A 135 -17.63 -8.09 -9.92
C SER A 135 -16.36 -8.71 -9.37
N ASP A 136 -15.37 -7.90 -9.01
CA ASP A 136 -13.99 -8.33 -8.79
C ASP A 136 -13.48 -7.93 -7.39
N GLY A 137 -12.49 -8.65 -6.87
CA GLY A 137 -11.92 -8.45 -5.53
C GLY A 137 -12.38 -9.47 -4.48
N SER A 138 -11.84 -9.34 -3.27
CA SER A 138 -12.01 -10.28 -2.15
C SER A 138 -13.31 -10.12 -1.37
N SER A 139 -13.81 -8.88 -1.31
CA SER A 139 -14.98 -8.46 -0.52
C SER A 139 -16.19 -8.15 -1.41
N PRO A 140 -17.41 -8.55 -0.98
CA PRO A 140 -18.64 -8.11 -1.64
C PRO A 140 -18.77 -6.59 -1.62
N GLY A 141 -19.37 -6.03 -2.67
CA GLY A 141 -19.56 -4.60 -2.74
C GLY A 141 -20.36 -4.13 -3.95
N ALA A 142 -20.52 -2.81 -4.05
CA ALA A 142 -21.15 -2.14 -5.16
C ALA A 142 -20.55 -0.74 -5.34
N VAL A 143 -20.77 -0.12 -6.49
CA VAL A 143 -20.61 1.31 -6.66
C VAL A 143 -21.96 1.95 -6.40
N ILE A 144 -21.96 2.94 -5.52
CA ILE A 144 -23.14 3.74 -5.19
C ILE A 144 -22.94 5.20 -5.58
N GLU A 145 -24.06 5.90 -5.77
CA GLU A 145 -24.13 7.35 -5.87
C GLU A 145 -25.00 7.86 -4.71
N ALA A 146 -24.46 8.76 -3.89
CA ALA A 146 -25.18 9.36 -2.77
C ALA A 146 -26.06 10.54 -3.24
N ALA A 147 -26.92 11.06 -2.36
CA ALA A 147 -27.83 12.16 -2.71
C ALA A 147 -27.12 13.48 -3.09
N ASP A 148 -25.84 13.63 -2.73
CA ASP A 148 -24.99 14.75 -3.13
C ASP A 148 -24.34 14.56 -4.52
N GLY A 149 -24.67 13.47 -5.23
CA GLY A 149 -24.15 13.15 -6.56
C GLY A 149 -22.74 12.55 -6.56
N ARG A 150 -22.10 12.37 -5.39
CA ARG A 150 -20.78 11.76 -5.30
C ARG A 150 -20.86 10.24 -5.36
N ARG A 151 -19.85 9.62 -5.97
CA ARG A 151 -19.76 8.17 -6.13
C ARG A 151 -18.79 7.54 -5.14
N TYR A 152 -19.18 6.39 -4.63
CA TYR A 152 -18.43 5.65 -3.64
C TYR A 152 -18.38 4.17 -4.00
N VAL A 153 -17.27 3.51 -3.67
CA VAL A 153 -17.22 2.06 -3.56
C VAL A 153 -17.78 1.69 -2.19
N PHE A 154 -18.91 1.01 -2.18
CA PHE A 154 -19.55 0.41 -1.02
C PHE A 154 -18.94 -0.98 -0.77
N LYS A 155 -18.30 -1.17 0.39
CA LYS A 155 -17.64 -2.43 0.77
C LYS A 155 -18.24 -2.98 2.07
N VAL A 156 -18.39 -4.30 2.13
CA VAL A 156 -18.79 -5.01 3.37
C VAL A 156 -17.74 -6.03 3.76
N ASP A 157 -17.73 -6.40 5.03
CA ASP A 157 -16.83 -7.43 5.52
C ASP A 157 -17.25 -8.83 5.04
N PHE A 158 -16.26 -9.73 4.97
CA PHE A 158 -16.47 -11.13 4.68
C PHE A 158 -16.05 -11.98 5.89
N ARG A 159 -16.98 -12.79 6.42
CA ARG A 159 -16.85 -13.73 7.57
C ARG A 159 -16.53 -13.11 8.93
N GLN A 160 -15.69 -12.08 8.98
CA GLN A 160 -15.21 -11.44 10.20
C GLN A 160 -15.70 -9.99 10.22
N PRO A 161 -16.74 -9.68 11.03
CA PRO A 161 -17.26 -8.33 11.14
C PRO A 161 -16.17 -7.32 11.49
N GLU A 162 -16.29 -6.13 10.91
CA GLU A 162 -15.45 -4.96 11.13
C GLU A 162 -14.00 -5.05 10.64
N ARG A 163 -13.51 -6.24 10.26
CA ARG A 163 -12.09 -6.42 9.93
C ARG A 163 -11.66 -5.62 8.70
N ALA A 164 -12.14 -5.99 7.51
CA ALA A 164 -11.63 -5.42 6.25
C ALA A 164 -12.04 -3.95 6.10
N THR A 165 -13.26 -3.61 6.48
CA THR A 165 -13.79 -2.25 6.41
C THR A 165 -13.17 -1.29 7.43
N ALA A 166 -12.83 -1.74 8.65
CA ALA A 166 -12.05 -0.90 9.57
C ALA A 166 -10.59 -0.79 9.13
N ALA A 167 -9.99 -1.90 8.68
CA ALA A 167 -8.63 -1.93 8.16
C ALA A 167 -8.46 -0.93 7.01
N ASP A 168 -9.36 -0.95 6.03
CA ASP A 168 -9.34 -0.03 4.89
C ASP A 168 -9.31 1.43 5.33
N VAL A 169 -10.13 1.79 6.32
CA VAL A 169 -10.25 3.16 6.84
C VAL A 169 -9.04 3.56 7.68
N ILE A 170 -8.57 2.69 8.57
CA ILE A 170 -7.42 2.96 9.45
C ILE A 170 -6.14 3.06 8.62
N ALA A 171 -5.87 2.09 7.76
CA ALA A 171 -4.67 2.06 6.94
C ALA A 171 -4.64 3.23 5.95
N THR A 172 -5.77 3.59 5.33
CA THR A 172 -5.89 4.79 4.49
C THR A 172 -5.48 6.06 5.24
N ARG A 173 -5.91 6.24 6.49
CA ARG A 173 -5.53 7.40 7.31
C ARG A 173 -4.04 7.40 7.65
N ILE A 174 -3.46 6.24 7.96
CA ILE A 174 -2.02 6.13 8.22
C ILE A 174 -1.23 6.45 6.94
N LEU A 175 -1.59 5.86 5.80
CA LEU A 175 -0.96 6.12 4.51
C LEU A 175 -1.05 7.60 4.12
N HIS A 176 -2.21 8.23 4.38
CA HIS A 176 -2.36 9.67 4.22
C HIS A 176 -1.39 10.44 5.12
N ALA A 177 -1.36 10.14 6.42
CA ALA A 177 -0.54 10.85 7.40
C ALA A 177 0.96 10.76 7.07
N ILE A 178 1.44 9.58 6.65
CA ILE A 178 2.86 9.42 6.27
C ILE A 178 3.19 10.08 4.94
N GLY A 179 2.21 10.22 4.03
CA GLY A 179 2.31 11.16 2.92
C GLY A 179 1.73 10.73 1.57
N TYR A 180 1.19 9.52 1.44
CA TYR A 180 0.59 9.05 0.19
C TYR A 180 -0.73 9.75 -0.13
N PHE A 181 -1.06 9.82 -1.41
CA PHE A 181 -2.42 10.17 -1.84
C PHE A 181 -3.29 8.92 -1.79
N VAL A 182 -4.44 9.04 -1.15
CA VAL A 182 -5.37 7.94 -0.90
C VAL A 182 -6.81 8.48 -0.96
N PRO A 183 -7.82 7.65 -1.23
CA PRO A 183 -9.22 8.08 -1.24
C PRO A 183 -9.73 8.38 0.17
N CYS A 184 -10.82 9.16 0.26
CA CYS A 184 -11.56 9.30 1.51
C CYS A 184 -12.36 8.03 1.81
N ASN A 185 -11.91 7.26 2.79
CA ASN A 185 -12.56 6.04 3.25
C ASN A 185 -13.20 6.28 4.62
N GLN A 186 -14.47 5.90 4.77
CA GLN A 186 -15.22 6.07 6.02
C GLN A 186 -15.99 4.81 6.38
N VAL A 187 -16.04 4.48 7.67
CA VAL A 187 -17.00 3.51 8.21
C VAL A 187 -18.35 4.21 8.29
N VAL A 188 -19.38 3.55 7.78
CA VAL A 188 -20.74 4.09 7.68
C VAL A 188 -21.76 3.13 8.29
N PHE A 189 -22.90 3.69 8.68
CA PHE A 189 -24.01 3.00 9.29
C PHE A 189 -25.32 3.39 8.61
N PHE A 190 -26.12 2.39 8.24
CA PHE A 190 -27.32 2.60 7.42
C PHE A 190 -28.42 1.59 7.77
N GLU A 191 -29.65 1.93 7.41
CA GLU A 191 -30.78 1.00 7.39
C GLU A 191 -30.93 0.38 6.00
N PRO A 192 -31.41 -0.88 5.87
CA PRO A 192 -31.63 -1.49 4.56
C PRO A 192 -32.44 -0.64 3.57
N GLY A 193 -33.38 0.17 4.05
CA GLY A 193 -34.20 1.07 3.22
C GLY A 193 -33.48 2.30 2.68
N ASP A 194 -32.29 2.62 3.23
CA ASP A 194 -31.48 3.75 2.77
C ASP A 194 -30.76 3.46 1.43
N VAL A 195 -30.61 2.18 1.09
CA VAL A 195 -29.92 1.72 -0.11
C VAL A 195 -30.94 1.31 -1.16
N VAL A 196 -30.89 1.97 -2.32
CA VAL A 196 -31.83 1.75 -3.43
C VAL A 196 -31.07 1.35 -4.69
N ILE A 197 -31.73 0.67 -5.62
CA ILE A 197 -31.11 0.22 -6.88
C ILE A 197 -31.44 1.23 -7.97
N ASP A 198 -30.43 1.65 -8.75
CA ASP A 198 -30.66 2.35 -10.01
C ASP A 198 -31.21 1.38 -11.06
N SER A 199 -32.20 1.79 -11.85
CA SER A 199 -32.77 0.95 -12.91
C SER A 199 -31.76 0.50 -13.98
N SER A 200 -30.65 1.22 -14.14
CA SER A 200 -29.56 0.90 -15.08
C SER A 200 -28.42 0.09 -14.44
N ALA A 201 -28.53 -0.23 -13.14
CA ALA A 201 -27.46 -0.93 -12.43
C ALA A 201 -27.21 -2.32 -13.02
N THR A 202 -25.94 -2.63 -13.28
CA THR A 202 -25.52 -3.91 -13.84
C THR A 202 -24.34 -4.52 -13.07
N MET A 203 -24.19 -5.84 -13.18
CA MET A 203 -23.05 -6.61 -12.69
C MET A 203 -22.70 -7.70 -13.70
N ARG A 204 -21.46 -7.71 -14.19
CA ARG A 204 -20.99 -8.63 -15.25
C ARG A 204 -21.92 -8.65 -16.50
N GLY A 205 -22.47 -7.49 -16.87
CA GLY A 205 -23.36 -7.33 -18.03
C GLY A 205 -24.81 -7.76 -17.79
N ALA A 206 -25.15 -8.33 -16.63
CA ALA A 206 -26.52 -8.65 -16.24
C ALA A 206 -27.12 -7.53 -15.36
N PRO A 207 -28.45 -7.33 -15.36
CA PRO A 207 -29.11 -6.40 -14.43
C PRO A 207 -28.80 -6.74 -12.97
N TYR A 208 -28.53 -5.71 -12.17
CA TYR A 208 -28.40 -5.81 -10.72
C TYR A 208 -29.78 -5.61 -10.09
N GLY A 209 -30.30 -6.63 -9.41
CA GLY A 209 -31.67 -6.67 -8.92
C GLY A 209 -31.80 -6.75 -7.38
N PRO A 210 -33.04 -6.86 -6.89
CA PRO A 210 -33.34 -6.90 -5.46
C PRO A 210 -32.63 -8.03 -4.71
N GLU A 211 -32.43 -9.19 -5.34
CA GLU A 211 -31.74 -10.33 -4.73
C GLU A 211 -30.26 -10.01 -4.44
N GLN A 212 -29.56 -9.37 -5.38
CA GLN A 212 -28.16 -8.99 -5.19
C GLN A 212 -28.03 -7.92 -4.10
N LEU A 213 -28.94 -6.95 -4.05
CA LEU A 213 -28.95 -5.97 -2.97
C LEU A 213 -29.25 -6.63 -1.61
N ALA A 214 -30.23 -7.53 -1.56
CA ALA A 214 -30.56 -8.26 -0.34
C ALA A 214 -29.36 -9.08 0.16
N ALA A 215 -28.62 -9.74 -0.73
CA ALA A 215 -27.39 -10.46 -0.40
C ALA A 215 -26.29 -9.52 0.13
N LEU A 216 -26.09 -8.36 -0.51
CA LEU A 216 -25.13 -7.35 -0.06
C LEU A 216 -25.47 -6.81 1.35
N VAL A 217 -26.74 -6.48 1.57
CA VAL A 217 -27.24 -6.01 2.88
C VAL A 217 -27.18 -7.14 3.92
N ALA A 218 -27.44 -8.39 3.55
CA ALA A 218 -27.30 -9.52 4.46
C ALA A 218 -25.85 -9.73 4.90
N ALA A 219 -24.89 -9.54 3.97
CA ALA A 219 -23.46 -9.62 4.24
C ALA A 219 -22.92 -8.46 5.09
N SER A 220 -23.60 -7.30 5.09
CA SER A 220 -23.21 -6.18 5.94
C SER A 220 -23.30 -6.52 7.43
N GLY A 221 -22.25 -6.15 8.17
CA GLY A 221 -22.20 -6.31 9.63
C GLY A 221 -23.32 -5.54 10.32
N ARG A 222 -23.58 -5.86 11.59
CA ARG A 222 -24.55 -5.14 12.42
C ARG A 222 -23.84 -4.38 13.52
N ALA A 223 -24.18 -3.11 13.67
CA ALA A 223 -23.75 -2.30 14.79
C ALA A 223 -24.59 -2.61 16.05
N PRO A 224 -24.11 -2.25 17.25
CA PRO A 224 -24.86 -2.46 18.50
C PRO A 224 -26.26 -1.82 18.53
N ASP A 225 -26.45 -0.73 17.78
CA ASP A 225 -27.73 -0.01 17.64
C ASP A 225 -28.68 -0.66 16.61
N GLY A 226 -28.30 -1.79 16.02
CA GLY A 226 -29.10 -2.54 15.05
C GLY A 226 -28.94 -2.10 13.59
N ARG A 227 -28.28 -0.97 13.33
CA ARG A 227 -27.99 -0.54 11.95
C ARG A 227 -26.99 -1.46 11.28
N ARG A 228 -27.00 -1.45 9.96
CA ARG A 228 -25.99 -2.13 9.14
C ARG A 228 -24.72 -1.31 9.07
N ARG A 229 -23.58 -1.98 8.95
CA ARG A 229 -22.24 -1.39 8.93
C ARG A 229 -21.53 -1.74 7.62
N ALA A 230 -20.89 -0.75 7.02
CA ALA A 230 -20.10 -0.88 5.79
C ALA A 230 -18.93 0.12 5.81
N SER A 231 -18.08 0.09 4.79
CA SER A 231 -17.22 1.23 4.46
C SER A 231 -17.58 1.80 3.09
N LEU A 232 -17.46 3.13 2.96
CA LEU A 232 -17.52 3.85 1.70
C LEU A 232 -16.15 4.40 1.37
N SER A 233 -15.69 4.15 0.14
CA SER A 233 -14.48 4.75 -0.43
C SER A 233 -14.86 5.72 -1.53
N LEU A 234 -14.62 7.01 -1.31
CA LEU A 234 -14.93 8.08 -2.26
C LEU A 234 -14.08 7.94 -3.52
N PHE A 235 -14.72 8.09 -4.69
CA PHE A 235 -13.99 8.13 -5.96
C PHE A 235 -13.05 9.34 -5.98
N VAL A 236 -11.78 9.07 -6.28
CA VAL A 236 -10.75 10.12 -6.39
C VAL A 236 -11.06 11.08 -7.53
N GLU A 237 -10.66 12.34 -7.35
CA GLU A 237 -10.86 13.40 -8.35
C GLU A 237 -9.98 13.18 -9.58
N GLY A 238 -10.53 13.48 -10.76
CA GLY A 238 -9.84 13.41 -12.06
C GLY A 238 -10.23 12.20 -12.90
N VAL A 239 -9.50 11.97 -14.00
CA VAL A 239 -9.79 10.88 -14.94
C VAL A 239 -8.84 9.69 -14.68
N PRO A 240 -9.35 8.51 -14.29
CA PRO A 240 -8.52 7.33 -14.05
C PRO A 240 -7.72 6.91 -15.29
N LEU A 241 -6.40 6.76 -15.11
CA LEU A 241 -5.46 6.30 -16.15
C LEU A 241 -5.02 4.84 -15.94
N GLY A 242 -5.53 4.18 -14.91
CA GLY A 242 -5.17 2.82 -14.55
C GLY A 242 -4.04 2.76 -13.51
N GLY A 243 -3.68 1.54 -13.14
CA GLY A 243 -2.74 1.30 -12.05
C GLY A 243 -1.28 1.63 -12.38
N TRP A 244 -0.59 2.35 -11.49
CA TRP A 244 0.85 2.58 -11.62
C TRP A 244 1.65 1.39 -11.07
N ARG A 245 2.81 1.14 -11.67
CA ARG A 245 3.69 -0.01 -11.35
C ARG A 245 4.85 0.41 -10.45
N PHE A 246 5.43 -0.53 -9.71
CA PHE A 246 6.59 -0.23 -8.85
C PHE A 246 7.90 -0.03 -9.61
N GLU A 247 7.93 -0.36 -10.90
CA GLU A 247 9.13 -0.34 -11.74
C GLU A 247 8.91 0.45 -13.04
N GLY A 248 10.01 1.00 -13.55
CA GLY A 248 10.04 1.76 -14.79
C GLY A 248 9.43 3.16 -14.64
N ARG A 249 8.98 3.72 -15.77
CA ARG A 249 8.31 5.03 -15.84
C ARG A 249 7.11 4.94 -16.75
N ARG A 250 6.20 5.86 -16.57
CA ARG A 250 5.13 6.17 -17.50
C ARG A 250 5.68 6.95 -18.69
N GLY A 251 5.96 6.25 -19.80
CA GLY A 251 6.61 6.84 -20.98
C GLY A 251 5.81 7.92 -21.72
N ASP A 252 4.51 8.07 -21.44
CA ASP A 252 3.64 9.12 -21.99
C ASP A 252 3.35 10.26 -20.99
N ASP A 253 4.10 10.32 -19.88
CA ASP A 253 4.10 11.43 -18.92
C ASP A 253 5.50 12.10 -18.90
N PRO A 254 5.64 13.35 -19.39
CA PRO A 254 6.91 14.06 -19.38
C PRO A 254 7.39 14.47 -17.98
N ASN A 255 6.50 14.45 -16.97
CA ASN A 255 6.88 14.73 -15.58
C ASN A 255 7.44 13.47 -14.89
N ASP A 256 7.20 12.29 -15.44
CA ASP A 256 7.68 11.02 -14.88
C ASP A 256 9.09 10.69 -15.36
N VAL A 257 10.06 11.26 -14.65
CA VAL A 257 11.49 11.25 -15.01
C VAL A 257 12.35 10.35 -14.13
N VAL A 258 11.81 9.84 -13.02
CA VAL A 258 12.52 8.97 -12.08
C VAL A 258 11.89 7.60 -12.11
N ASP A 259 12.67 6.56 -12.44
CA ASP A 259 12.16 5.20 -12.43
C ASP A 259 11.59 4.85 -11.05
N HIS A 260 10.38 4.31 -11.01
CA HIS A 260 9.58 4.14 -9.81
C HIS A 260 10.30 3.33 -8.73
N GLN A 261 11.08 2.32 -9.11
CA GLN A 261 11.85 1.49 -8.18
C GLN A 261 13.00 2.24 -7.49
N HIS A 262 13.37 3.40 -8.03
CA HIS A 262 14.40 4.29 -7.48
C HIS A 262 13.82 5.50 -6.75
N ARG A 263 12.48 5.60 -6.64
CA ARG A 263 11.80 6.64 -5.86
C ARG A 263 11.78 6.27 -4.36
N ARG A 264 12.11 7.22 -3.48
CA ARG A 264 12.21 7.02 -2.02
C ARG A 264 10.86 6.71 -1.39
N GLU A 265 9.79 7.36 -1.83
CA GLU A 265 8.42 7.09 -1.40
C GLU A 265 7.90 5.74 -1.90
N THR A 266 8.29 5.28 -3.09
CA THR A 266 7.92 3.93 -3.57
C THR A 266 8.63 2.86 -2.74
N ARG A 267 9.93 3.05 -2.45
CA ARG A 267 10.70 2.18 -1.52
C ARG A 267 10.17 2.27 -0.09
N GLY A 268 9.80 3.47 0.37
CA GLY A 268 9.18 3.69 1.66
C GLY A 268 7.84 2.98 1.80
N MET A 269 7.12 2.81 0.69
CA MET A 269 5.84 2.11 0.69
C MET A 269 6.02 0.64 1.04
N TYR A 270 7.12 0.00 0.62
CA TYR A 270 7.45 -1.35 1.06
C TYR A 270 7.51 -1.43 2.60
N VAL A 271 8.19 -0.50 3.26
CA VAL A 271 8.29 -0.47 4.73
C VAL A 271 6.92 -0.25 5.37
N ALA A 272 6.14 0.70 4.85
CA ALA A 272 4.80 1.00 5.36
C ALA A 272 3.86 -0.21 5.18
N SER A 273 3.88 -0.85 4.01
CA SER A 273 3.11 -2.06 3.71
C SER A 273 3.54 -3.23 4.60
N SER A 274 4.83 -3.45 4.83
CA SER A 274 5.30 -4.48 5.77
C SER A 274 4.81 -4.24 7.19
N TRP A 275 4.84 -2.99 7.65
CA TRP A 275 4.37 -2.63 9.00
C TRP A 275 2.85 -2.77 9.16
N LEU A 276 2.07 -2.37 8.16
CA LEU A 276 0.62 -2.51 8.12
C LEU A 276 0.15 -3.94 7.80
N ASN A 277 1.09 -4.81 7.41
CA ASN A 277 0.80 -6.09 6.77
C ASN A 277 -0.17 -5.93 5.58
N HIS A 278 0.10 -4.95 4.71
CA HIS A 278 -0.63 -4.73 3.45
C HIS A 278 -0.13 -5.74 2.42
N VAL A 279 -0.85 -6.85 2.28
CA VAL A 279 -0.40 -7.98 1.46
C VAL A 279 -0.81 -7.87 -0.01
N ASP A 280 -1.68 -6.91 -0.34
CA ASP A 280 -2.21 -6.67 -1.68
C ASP A 280 -1.71 -5.33 -2.27
N SER A 281 -0.50 -4.87 -1.89
CA SER A 281 0.13 -3.68 -2.48
C SER A 281 0.65 -3.97 -3.90
N ARG A 282 -0.25 -4.00 -4.89
CA ARG A 282 0.06 -4.29 -6.29
C ARG A 282 -0.43 -3.20 -7.22
N ALA A 283 0.03 -3.21 -8.48
CA ALA A 283 -0.25 -2.16 -9.43
C ALA A 283 -1.76 -1.95 -9.65
N GLU A 284 -2.60 -2.99 -9.52
CA GLU A 284 -4.06 -2.87 -9.63
C GLU A 284 -4.74 -2.12 -8.48
N ASN A 285 -4.13 -2.14 -7.29
CA ASN A 285 -4.60 -1.39 -6.13
C ASN A 285 -3.91 -0.03 -6.02
N ASN A 286 -3.19 0.36 -7.06
CA ASN A 286 -2.66 1.69 -7.26
C ASN A 286 -3.46 2.37 -8.38
N MET A 287 -3.41 3.69 -8.46
CA MET A 287 -4.11 4.42 -9.52
C MET A 287 -3.38 5.69 -9.91
N SER A 288 -3.01 5.80 -11.19
CA SER A 288 -2.69 7.08 -11.81
C SER A 288 -3.96 7.77 -12.24
N VAL A 289 -4.05 9.08 -11.98
CA VAL A 289 -5.21 9.90 -12.29
C VAL A 289 -4.77 11.16 -13.01
N TRP A 290 -5.44 11.49 -14.10
CA TRP A 290 -5.26 12.76 -14.79
C TRP A 290 -5.99 13.87 -14.04
N MET A 291 -5.21 14.84 -13.57
CA MET A 291 -5.68 16.05 -12.91
C MET A 291 -5.70 17.18 -13.94
N GLU A 292 -6.89 17.54 -14.42
CA GLU A 292 -7.05 18.60 -15.42
C GLU A 292 -6.77 19.99 -14.82
N SER A 293 -5.95 20.78 -15.52
CA SER A 293 -5.60 22.17 -15.16
C SER A 293 -6.26 23.20 -16.09
N GLY A 294 -7.06 22.76 -17.05
CA GLY A 294 -7.75 23.60 -18.04
C GLY A 294 -7.05 23.67 -19.39
N GLY A 295 -7.79 24.07 -20.43
CA GLY A 295 -7.25 24.18 -21.80
C GLY A 295 -6.81 22.84 -22.41
N GLY A 296 -7.34 21.71 -21.91
CA GLY A 296 -6.91 20.36 -22.29
C GLY A 296 -5.56 19.94 -21.72
N GLN A 297 -5.00 20.74 -20.81
CA GLN A 297 -3.75 20.43 -20.11
C GLN A 297 -4.01 19.91 -18.70
N GLY A 298 -3.03 19.21 -18.14
CA GLY A 298 -3.11 18.64 -16.80
C GLY A 298 -1.82 17.93 -16.41
N HIS A 299 -1.85 17.22 -15.29
CA HIS A 299 -0.73 16.39 -14.82
C HIS A 299 -1.26 15.06 -14.28
N VAL A 300 -0.37 14.07 -14.12
CA VAL A 300 -0.73 12.80 -13.50
C VAL A 300 -0.50 12.90 -11.99
N ARG A 301 -1.41 12.33 -11.20
CA ARG A 301 -1.26 12.10 -9.76
C ARG A 301 -1.36 10.61 -9.44
N HIS A 302 -0.60 10.15 -8.46
CA HIS A 302 -0.50 8.74 -8.10
C HIS A 302 -1.14 8.48 -6.74
N TYR A 303 -2.18 7.65 -6.73
CA TYR A 303 -2.90 7.22 -5.53
C TYR A 303 -2.58 5.78 -5.15
N VAL A 304 -2.59 5.51 -3.85
CA VAL A 304 -2.65 4.17 -3.27
C VAL A 304 -4.11 3.89 -2.90
N LEU A 305 -4.66 2.79 -3.39
CA LEU A 305 -6.04 2.38 -3.16
C LEU A 305 -6.07 1.05 -2.39
N ASP A 306 -7.29 0.68 -2.00
CA ASP A 306 -7.66 -0.62 -1.42
C ASP A 306 -6.73 -1.13 -0.30
N ALA A 307 -6.85 -0.49 0.87
CA ALA A 307 -6.10 -0.87 2.06
C ALA A 307 -6.88 -1.88 2.94
N GLY A 308 -7.94 -2.50 2.41
CA GLY A 308 -8.79 -3.44 3.16
C GLY A 308 -8.10 -4.76 3.53
N ASP A 309 -7.05 -5.12 2.80
CA ASP A 309 -6.20 -6.28 3.05
C ASP A 309 -4.95 -5.92 3.87
N THR A 310 -5.15 -5.02 4.85
CA THR A 310 -4.18 -4.69 5.92
C THR A 310 -4.61 -5.31 7.25
N PHE A 311 -3.67 -5.41 8.19
CA PHE A 311 -3.90 -5.98 9.53
C PHE A 311 -4.42 -7.44 9.50
N GLY A 312 -4.01 -8.19 8.47
CA GLY A 312 -4.43 -9.57 8.22
C GLY A 312 -5.60 -9.66 7.24
N ILE A 313 -5.78 -10.83 6.63
CA ILE A 313 -6.81 -11.11 5.63
C ILE A 313 -7.59 -12.38 6.00
N SER A 314 -8.83 -12.48 5.57
CA SER A 314 -9.63 -13.70 5.59
C SER A 314 -10.00 -14.04 4.15
N TRP A 315 -9.54 -15.20 3.68
CA TRP A 315 -9.84 -15.73 2.36
C TRP A 315 -10.40 -17.16 2.48
N HIS A 316 -10.82 -17.73 1.34
CA HIS A 316 -11.31 -19.11 1.28
C HIS A 316 -10.23 -20.17 1.55
N GLU A 317 -8.95 -19.84 1.32
CA GLU A 317 -7.81 -20.76 1.44
C GLU A 317 -6.96 -20.44 2.68
N ASP A 318 -7.29 -21.11 3.77
CA ASP A 318 -6.73 -20.84 5.11
C ASP A 318 -5.21 -21.05 5.16
N ALA A 319 -4.70 -22.05 4.45
CA ALA A 319 -3.27 -22.35 4.40
C ALA A 319 -2.46 -21.23 3.74
N LEU A 320 -3.01 -20.63 2.68
CA LEU A 320 -2.38 -19.49 2.00
C LEU A 320 -2.39 -18.26 2.90
N VAL A 321 -3.56 -17.95 3.50
CA VAL A 321 -3.76 -16.78 4.38
C VAL A 321 -2.75 -16.75 5.51
N ARG A 322 -2.46 -17.89 6.14
CA ARG A 322 -1.49 -17.96 7.25
C ARG A 322 -0.08 -17.51 6.84
N ARG A 323 0.29 -17.69 5.57
CA ARG A 323 1.62 -17.33 5.07
C ARG A 323 1.71 -15.88 4.58
N LEU A 324 0.59 -15.25 4.23
CA LEU A 324 0.58 -13.88 3.73
C LEU A 324 1.18 -12.92 4.77
N GLY A 325 2.03 -12.01 4.29
CA GLY A 325 2.82 -11.12 5.15
C GLY A 325 4.15 -11.69 5.63
N HIS A 326 4.41 -12.98 5.40
CA HIS A 326 5.64 -13.63 5.83
C HIS A 326 6.46 -14.26 4.71
N SER A 327 5.84 -14.70 3.62
CA SER A 327 6.54 -15.35 2.52
C SER A 327 5.80 -15.19 1.19
N HIS A 328 6.57 -15.00 0.11
CA HIS A 328 6.06 -14.91 -1.26
C HIS A 328 5.41 -16.21 -1.71
N TYR A 329 4.54 -16.17 -2.73
CA TYR A 329 3.90 -17.35 -3.36
C TYR A 329 4.92 -18.44 -3.75
N LEU A 330 6.04 -18.04 -4.35
CA LEU A 330 7.26 -18.82 -4.46
C LEU A 330 8.36 -18.07 -3.71
N ASP A 331 8.93 -18.71 -2.70
CA ASP A 331 9.97 -18.13 -1.86
C ASP A 331 11.16 -19.09 -1.85
N LEU A 332 12.15 -18.79 -2.69
CA LEU A 332 13.27 -19.70 -2.92
C LEU A 332 14.16 -19.83 -1.69
N GLN A 333 14.27 -18.78 -0.87
CA GLN A 333 15.00 -18.84 0.38
C GLN A 333 14.31 -19.82 1.34
N HIS A 334 13.00 -19.67 1.57
CA HIS A 334 12.26 -20.59 2.42
C HIS A 334 12.27 -22.02 1.86
N ALA A 335 12.15 -22.20 0.55
CA ALA A 335 12.23 -23.51 -0.08
C ALA A 335 13.61 -24.17 0.15
N LEU A 336 14.70 -23.40 0.04
CA LEU A 336 16.06 -23.89 0.29
C LEU A 336 16.28 -24.19 1.78
N GLU A 337 15.79 -23.35 2.67
CA GLU A 337 15.82 -23.59 4.12
C GLU A 337 15.08 -24.89 4.47
N ASP A 338 13.89 -25.11 3.92
CA ASP A 338 13.12 -26.34 4.14
C ASP A 338 13.86 -27.56 3.60
N PHE A 339 14.47 -27.45 2.42
CA PHE A 339 15.26 -28.51 1.82
C PHE A 339 16.48 -28.87 2.66
N VAL A 340 17.26 -27.88 3.11
CA VAL A 340 18.48 -28.07 3.92
C VAL A 340 18.16 -28.54 5.33
N THR A 341 17.08 -28.03 5.93
CA THR A 341 16.65 -28.41 7.29
C THR A 341 15.74 -29.64 7.31
N LEU A 342 15.45 -30.24 6.14
CA LEU A 342 14.52 -31.37 5.99
C LEU A 342 13.14 -31.09 6.63
N GLY A 343 12.67 -29.83 6.55
CA GLY A 343 11.40 -29.38 7.10
C GLY A 343 11.35 -29.24 8.63
N ILE A 344 12.50 -29.28 9.32
CA ILE A 344 12.57 -29.12 10.78
C ILE A 344 12.35 -27.65 11.20
N ALA A 345 12.69 -26.69 10.34
CA ALA A 345 12.52 -25.27 10.64
C ALA A 345 11.03 -24.92 10.83
N GLU A 346 10.60 -24.67 12.06
CA GLU A 346 9.26 -24.15 12.35
C GLU A 346 9.19 -22.67 11.95
N ARG A 347 8.12 -22.30 11.25
CA ARG A 347 7.87 -20.90 10.89
C ARG A 347 6.71 -20.34 11.70
N PRO A 348 6.67 -19.01 11.92
CA PRO A 348 5.60 -18.36 12.68
C PRO A 348 4.17 -18.76 12.28
N TRP A 349 3.96 -19.14 11.01
CA TRP A 349 2.66 -19.51 10.45
C TRP A 349 2.38 -21.02 10.37
N THR A 350 3.34 -21.90 10.67
CA THR A 350 3.12 -23.36 10.60
C THR A 350 2.37 -23.90 11.82
N ASN A 351 2.46 -23.23 12.99
CA ASN A 351 1.77 -23.64 14.20
C ASN A 351 1.25 -22.44 15.02
N PRO A 352 0.12 -21.82 14.62
CA PRO A 352 -0.39 -20.61 15.26
C PRO A 352 -0.82 -20.82 16.73
N ALA A 353 -1.11 -22.06 17.15
CA ALA A 353 -1.61 -22.38 18.49
C ALA A 353 -0.54 -22.36 19.60
N ARG A 354 0.76 -22.31 19.27
CA ARG A 354 1.84 -22.30 20.29
C ARG A 354 2.13 -20.94 20.93
N ARG A 355 1.40 -19.88 20.56
CA ARG A 355 1.64 -18.50 21.04
C ARG A 355 0.71 -18.02 22.16
N GLU A 356 -0.27 -18.83 22.58
CA GLU A 356 -1.17 -18.52 23.71
C GLU A 356 -0.66 -19.07 25.06
N GLY A 357 0.66 -19.21 25.21
CA GLY A 357 1.32 -19.72 26.43
C GLY A 357 1.89 -18.63 27.31
#